data_AF-A0A7X6XBD3-F1
#
_entry.id   AF-A0A7X6XBD3-F1
#
_cell.length_a   1.000
_cell.length_b   1.000
_cell.length_c   1.000
_cell.angle_alpha   90.00
_cell.angle_beta   90.00
_cell.angle_gamma   90.00
#
_symmetry.space_group_name_H-M   'P 1'
#
loop_
_entity.id
_entity.type
_entity.pdbx_description
1 polymer ?
#
loop_
_entity_poly.entity_id
_entity_poly.type
_entity_poly.pdbx_seq_one_letter_code
_entity_poly.pdbx_strand_id
1 'polypeptide(L)' 'MRKERVVFIILFILSFIGTYIIICYLPPFRIKLEAEPIKYFIESLKNASLFKTIVSVAVGTLIAFIPTLVKKRK' A
#
# COMPACT_ATOMS: atom_id res chain seq x y z
N MET A 1 -5.57 -1.97 -23.56
CA MET A 1 -6.02 -1.12 -22.42
C MET A 1 -5.82 0.34 -22.78
N ARG A 2 -6.77 1.24 -22.47
CA ARG A 2 -6.60 2.69 -22.64
C ARG A 2 -5.41 3.15 -21.76
N LYS A 3 -4.47 3.93 -22.28
CA LYS A 3 -3.24 4.38 -21.55
C LYS A 3 -3.53 4.88 -20.13
N GLU A 4 -4.66 5.56 -19.96
CA GLU A 4 -5.13 6.11 -18.67
C GLU A 4 -5.43 5.03 -17.62
N ARG A 5 -5.95 3.87 -18.03
CA ARG A 5 -6.17 2.74 -17.10
C ARG A 5 -4.84 2.13 -16.66
N VAL A 6 -3.85 2.09 -17.56
CA VAL A 6 -2.51 1.55 -17.23
C VAL A 6 -1.83 2.45 -16.19
N VAL A 7 -1.89 3.78 -16.38
CA VAL A 7 -1.37 4.75 -15.42
C VAL A 7 -2.07 4.63 -14.06
N PHE A 8 -3.40 4.52 -14.04
CA PHE A 8 -4.17 4.30 -12.82
C PHE A 8 -3.72 3.05 -12.07
N ILE A 9 -3.58 1.92 -12.78
CA ILE A 9 -3.19 0.64 -12.18
C ILE A 9 -1.76 0.71 -11.63
N ILE A 10 -0.82 1.32 -12.36
CA ILE A 10 0.55 1.47 -11.90
C ILE A 10 0.59 2.35 -10.63
N LEU A 11 -0.12 3.47 -10.61
CA LEU A 11 -0.19 4.34 -9.44
C LEU A 11 -0.82 3.63 -8.23
N PHE A 12 -1.89 2.87 -8.46
CA PHE A 12 -2.53 2.06 -7.43
C PHE A 12 -1.55 1.05 -6.83
N ILE A 13 -0.86 0.28 -7.67
CA ILE A 13 0.08 -0.77 -7.22
C ILE A 13 1.25 -0.15 -6.44
N LEU A 14 1.88 0.90 -6.96
CA LEU A 14 3.01 1.56 -6.29
C LEU A 14 2.59 2.14 -4.93
N SER A 15 1.45 2.81 -4.90
CA SER A 15 0.89 3.35 -3.65
C SER A 15 0.53 2.24 -2.67
N PHE A 16 -0.07 1.15 -3.14
CA PHE A 16 -0.45 0.02 -2.30
C PHE A 16 0.76 -0.62 -1.63
N ILE A 17 1.81 -0.94 -2.41
CA ILE A 17 3.04 -1.55 -1.90
C ILE A 17 3.74 -0.61 -0.91
N GLY A 18 3.89 0.67 -1.28
CA GLY A 18 4.53 1.66 -0.42
C GLY A 18 3.82 1.82 0.92
N THR A 19 2.48 1.98 0.88
CA THR A 19 1.67 2.13 2.10
C THR A 19 1.72 0.87 2.95
N TYR A 20 1.68 -0.32 2.34
CA TYR A 20 1.72 -1.59 3.06
C TYR A 20 3.03 -1.76 3.84
N ILE A 21 4.16 -1.45 3.20
CA ILE A 21 5.47 -1.54 3.84
C ILE A 21 5.60 -0.50 4.96
N ILE A 22 5.15 0.74 4.73
CA ILE A 22 5.17 1.79 5.77
C ILE A 22 4.39 1.35 7.01
N ILE A 23 3.18 0.80 6.83
CA ILE A 23 2.35 0.34 7.95
C ILE A 23 3.00 -0.85 8.68
N CYS A 24 3.74 -1.72 7.98
CA CYS A 24 4.50 -2.79 8.65
C CYS A 24 5.53 -2.29 9.67
N TYR A 25 6.13 -1.11 9.44
CA TYR A 25 7.13 -0.53 10.33
C TYR A 25 6.56 0.52 11.30
N LEU A 26 5.26 0.78 11.27
CA LEU A 26 4.62 1.70 12.21
C LEU A 26 4.66 1.13 13.64
N PRO A 27 4.93 1.96 14.66
CA PRO A 27 5.04 1.53 16.05
C PRO A 27 3.89 0.65 16.58
N PRO A 28 2.60 0.89 16.27
CA PRO A 28 1.52 0.00 16.72
C PRO A 28 1.51 -1.39 16.07
N PHE A 29 2.14 -1.56 14.90
CA PHE A 29 2.15 -2.83 14.15
C PHE A 29 3.51 -3.52 14.15
N ARG A 30 4.52 -2.89 14.78
CA ARG A 30 5.88 -3.39 14.89
C ARG A 30 5.89 -4.58 15.85
N ILE A 31 6.27 -5.75 15.33
CA ILE A 31 6.52 -6.92 16.17
C ILE A 31 7.87 -6.71 16.85
N LYS A 32 7.97 -7.02 18.15
CA LYS A 32 9.26 -7.11 18.85
C LYS A 32 9.75 -8.56 18.74
N LEU A 33 10.37 -8.89 17.61
CA LEU A 33 10.97 -10.21 17.39
C LEU A 33 12.47 -10.01 17.14
N GLU A 34 13.30 -10.58 18.00
CA GLU A 34 14.73 -10.71 17.75
C GLU A 34 14.94 -11.90 16.81
N ALA A 35 14.83 -11.64 15.51
CA ALA A 35 14.99 -12.64 14.48
C ALA A 35 15.81 -12.08 13.32
N GLU A 36 16.31 -12.98 12.46
CA GLU A 36 16.95 -12.58 11.21
C GLU A 36 16.04 -11.65 10.38
N PRO A 37 16.60 -10.65 9.68
CA PRO A 37 15.83 -9.60 9.02
C PRO A 37 14.72 -10.12 8.08
N ILE A 38 14.98 -11.21 7.37
CA ILE A 38 14.03 -11.82 6.43
C ILE A 38 12.87 -12.48 7.17
N LYS A 39 13.14 -13.22 8.26
CA LYS A 39 12.10 -13.86 9.07
C LYS A 39 11.24 -12.82 9.77
N TYR A 40 11.87 -11.77 10.31
CA TYR A 40 11.19 -10.62 10.88
C TYR A 40 10.23 -9.96 9.89
N PHE A 41 10.67 -9.77 8.65
CA PHE A 41 9.87 -9.15 7.60
C PHE A 41 8.64 -10.00 7.26
N ILE A 42 8.81 -11.31 7.06
CA ILE A 42 7.69 -12.21 6.75
C ILE A 42 6.66 -12.23 7.88
N GLU A 43 7.12 -12.30 9.13
CA GLU A 43 6.23 -12.27 10.30
C GLU A 43 5.48 -10.92 10.38
N SER A 44 6.19 -9.83 10.08
CA SER A 44 5.61 -8.48 10.01
C SER A 44 4.57 -8.34 8.89
N LEU A 45 4.77 -8.99 7.74
CA LEU A 45 3.78 -9.02 6.67
C LEU A 45 2.51 -9.78 7.08
N LYS A 46 2.64 -10.86 7.86
CA LYS A 46 1.51 -11.65 8.36
C LYS A 46 0.76 -10.94 9.48
N ASN A 47 1.47 -10.26 10.37
CA ASN A 47 0.86 -9.56 11.49
C ASN A 47 -0.05 -8.43 11.00
N ALA A 48 -1.31 -8.48 11.43
CA ALA A 48 -2.35 -7.53 11.04
C ALA A 48 -2.50 -7.36 9.51
N SER A 49 -2.22 -8.41 8.73
CA SER A 49 -2.23 -8.38 7.26
C SER A 49 -3.55 -7.88 6.68
N LEU A 50 -4.69 -8.26 7.28
CA LEU A 50 -6.01 -7.80 6.86
C LEU A 50 -6.17 -6.29 7.02
N PHE A 51 -5.81 -5.74 8.18
CA PHE A 51 -5.91 -4.30 8.43
C PHE A 51 -4.99 -3.51 7.49
N LYS A 52 -3.73 -3.95 7.35
CA LYS A 52 -2.76 -3.33 6.45
C LYS A 52 -3.23 -3.34 5.00
N THR A 53 -3.85 -4.44 4.57
CA THR A 53 -4.43 -4.57 3.23
C THR A 53 -5.57 -3.58 3.04
N ILE A 54 -6.53 -3.51 3.97
CA ILE A 54 -7.67 -2.59 3.87
C ILE A 54 -7.20 -1.14 3.79
N VAL A 55 -6.27 -0.73 4.66
CA VAL A 55 -5.73 0.64 4.65
C VAL A 55 -4.96 0.92 3.36
N SER A 56 -4.11 0.00 2.90
CA SER A 56 -3.36 0.17 1.66
C SER A 56 -4.26 0.21 0.42
N VAL A 57 -5.37 -0.55 0.40
CA VAL A 57 -6.38 -0.46 -0.68
C VAL A 57 -7.07 0.90 -0.64
N ALA A 58 -7.46 1.39 0.54
CA ALA A 58 -8.12 2.69 0.67
C ALA A 58 -7.19 3.83 0.18
N VAL A 59 -5.95 3.87 0.67
CA VAL A 59 -4.95 4.86 0.27
C VAL A 59 -4.61 4.75 -1.22
N GLY A 60 -4.37 3.53 -1.72
CA GLY A 60 -4.09 3.28 -3.13
C GLY A 60 -5.23 3.74 -4.04
N THR A 61 -6.47 3.50 -3.65
CA THR A 61 -7.66 3.93 -4.41
C THR A 61 -7.78 5.45 -4.43
N LEU A 62 -7.58 6.11 -3.28
CA LEU A 62 -7.60 7.58 -3.18
C LEU A 62 -6.55 8.22 -4.09
N ILE A 63 -5.30 7.75 -4.04
CA ILE A 63 -4.21 8.27 -4.85
C ILE A 63 -4.44 8.00 -6.34
N ALA A 64 -4.88 6.80 -6.69
CA ALA A 64 -5.17 6.46 -8.07
C ALA A 64 -6.34 7.27 -8.64
N PHE A 65 -7.28 7.75 -7.81
CA PHE A 65 -8.39 8.60 -8.27
C PHE A 65 -7.98 10.05 -8.58
N ILE A 66 -6.88 10.55 -8.04
CA ILE A 66 -6.42 11.95 -8.22
C ILE A 66 -6.35 12.35 -9.72
N PRO A 67 -5.70 11.59 -10.61
CA PRO A 67 -5.61 11.94 -12.03
C PRO A 67 -6.99 12.02 -12.72
N THR A 68 -7.96 11.21 -12.27
CA THR A 68 -9.32 11.21 -12.83
C THR A 68 -10.10 12.47 -12.44
N LEU A 69 -9.89 12.99 -11.22
CA LEU A 69 -10.48 14.25 -10.76
C LEU A 69 -9.87 15.46 -11.47
N VAL A 70 -8.54 15.45 -11.68
CA VAL A 70 -7.83 16.52 -12.40
C VAL A 70 -8.27 16.58 -13.87
N LYS A 71 -8.45 15.42 -14.52
CA LYS A 71 -8.93 15.36 -15.91
C LYS A 71 -10.35 15.89 -16.07
N LYS A 72 -11.22 15.75 -15.06
CA LYS A 72 -12.62 16.23 -15.10
C LYS A 72 -12.76 17.75 -14.95
N ARG A 73 -11.68 18.44 -14.55
CA ARG A 73 -11.63 19.89 -14.32
C ARG A 73 -11.01 20.68 -15.48
N LYS A 74 -10.45 19.98 -16.48
CA LYS A 74 -10.06 20.53 -17.78
C LYS A 74 -11.14 20.24 -18.81
#